data_AF-A0A1N7MJ27-F1
#
_entry.id   AF-A0A1N7MJ27-F1
#
_cell.length_a   1.000
_cell.length_b   1.000
_cell.length_c   1.000
_cell.angle_alpha   90.00
_cell.angle_beta   90.00
_cell.angle_gamma   90.00
#
_symmetry.space_group_name_H-M   'P 1'
#
loop_
_entity.id
_entity.type
_entity.pdbx_description
1 polymer ?
#
loop_
_entity_poly.entity_id
_entity_poly.type
_entity_poly.pdbx_seq_one_letter_code
_entity_poly.pdbx_strand_id
1 'polypeptide(L)'
;MADPDLSPSGQQASGPMAPLSVRSKIHSLDGLAALARRAQQDGKTVALCHGVFDLLHLGHVRHIEAARKEADVLFVTLTCDEHVNKGPGRPVFTEQLRAEMLAALAYVDAVGINYAPSAETVIHAVRPDVYIKGSDYADADQDVTGKIRSERDAVESHGGRLVFTDEVTFSSSTLINKYLNVYDPSLQHYLETLRDEGTLETLLGHVERLQELRVLFVGDAIIDEYDYVTPMGKAAKENIIASLFHGKELFAGGIIAAANHAASVVKSVDVLTCVGSADSHEALIRQTVRDNVTLHLLQRDNAPTTRKVRYIDAYSMRKLFEVYHMDDSYLHGELKQTFDTFIAEHAAEYDLVVVCDFGHGLIDGKSIDLLEKHARFLAVNAQSNAANIGFNMITKYPKADYIAIDANEARLAAHDKVSDMSEVVGEMLPRRIDCPNIIVTQGKHGCLVYQRDQGLHRIPALTSTIVDTVGAGDAFFAITAPAVALGVPMKLVGFLGNAAGAIKVGIVGHRTSVEKAPLVKFLTALLK
;
A
#
# COMPACT_ATOMS: atom_id res chain seq x y z
N MET A 1 -67.53 -67.82 19.48
CA MET A 1 -67.78 -67.34 20.86
C MET A 1 -66.73 -66.29 21.17
N ALA A 2 -67.20 -65.07 21.46
CA ALA A 2 -66.59 -63.97 22.23
C ALA A 2 -65.16 -63.44 21.93
N ASP A 3 -65.11 -62.15 21.60
CA ASP A 3 -64.06 -61.13 21.92
C ASP A 3 -63.97 -60.92 23.47
N PRO A 4 -63.05 -60.14 24.12
CA PRO A 4 -62.07 -59.17 23.58
C PRO A 4 -60.71 -58.95 24.34
N ASP A 5 -59.89 -58.05 23.77
CA ASP A 5 -59.14 -56.91 24.38
C ASP A 5 -57.66 -56.96 24.88
N LEU A 6 -57.02 -55.81 24.62
CA LEU A 6 -55.87 -55.10 25.25
C LEU A 6 -54.41 -55.31 24.75
N SER A 7 -53.87 -54.19 24.22
CA SER A 7 -52.46 -53.86 23.94
C SER A 7 -51.54 -53.89 25.17
N PRO A 8 -50.19 -53.95 24.99
CA PRO A 8 -49.40 -52.72 25.23
C PRO A 8 -48.08 -52.55 24.42
N SER A 9 -47.73 -51.27 24.20
CA SER A 9 -46.42 -50.57 24.18
C SER A 9 -45.08 -51.30 23.94
N GLY A 10 -44.19 -50.68 23.13
CA GLY A 10 -42.74 -50.81 23.31
C GLY A 10 -41.84 -50.38 22.14
N GLN A 11 -41.16 -49.24 22.32
CA GLN A 11 -39.83 -48.85 21.78
C GLN A 11 -39.67 -48.62 20.26
N GLN A 12 -39.61 -47.33 19.86
CA GLN A 12 -38.81 -46.91 18.71
C GLN A 12 -37.49 -46.31 19.19
N ALA A 13 -36.41 -46.97 18.78
CA ALA A 13 -35.03 -46.57 19.01
C ALA A 13 -34.70 -45.22 18.34
N SER A 14 -33.87 -44.44 19.01
CA SER A 14 -33.25 -43.21 18.54
C SER A 14 -32.55 -43.39 17.20
N GLY A 15 -33.00 -42.67 16.17
CA GLY A 15 -32.33 -42.57 14.88
C GLY A 15 -30.99 -41.81 14.95
N PRO A 16 -30.10 -41.99 13.96
CA PRO A 16 -28.77 -41.37 13.95
C PRO A 16 -28.89 -39.85 13.78
N MET A 17 -28.19 -39.08 14.63
CA MET A 17 -28.00 -37.63 14.46
C MET A 17 -27.41 -37.36 13.06
N ALA A 18 -28.08 -36.53 12.26
CA ALA A 18 -27.53 -36.01 11.02
C ALA A 18 -26.18 -35.31 11.28
N PRO A 19 -25.16 -35.47 10.42
CA PRO A 19 -23.90 -34.80 10.61
C PRO A 19 -24.12 -33.29 10.54
N LEU A 20 -23.86 -32.58 11.64
CA LEU A 20 -23.86 -31.12 11.69
C LEU A 20 -22.80 -30.63 10.69
N SER A 21 -23.24 -30.13 9.53
CA SER A 21 -22.35 -29.51 8.57
C SER A 21 -21.75 -28.26 9.21
N VAL A 22 -20.42 -28.16 9.28
CA VAL A 22 -19.71 -26.96 9.79
C VAL A 22 -20.25 -25.67 9.16
N ARG A 23 -20.65 -25.73 7.88
CA ARG A 23 -21.23 -24.60 7.14
C ARG A 23 -22.56 -24.10 7.71
N SER A 24 -23.28 -24.89 8.50
CA SER A 24 -24.54 -24.46 9.11
C SER A 24 -24.37 -23.39 10.17
N LYS A 25 -23.15 -23.21 10.71
CA LYS A 25 -22.81 -22.12 11.62
C LYS A 25 -22.39 -20.84 10.91
N ILE A 26 -22.24 -20.85 9.58
CA ILE A 26 -21.81 -19.68 8.81
C ILE A 26 -23.05 -18.94 8.33
N HIS A 27 -23.18 -17.67 8.72
CA HIS A 27 -24.34 -16.84 8.43
C HIS A 27 -23.93 -15.50 7.80
N SER A 28 -24.88 -14.89 7.07
CA SER A 28 -24.77 -13.47 6.72
C SER A 28 -24.85 -12.60 7.99
N LEU A 29 -24.42 -11.34 7.89
CA LEU A 29 -24.53 -10.40 9.01
C LEU A 29 -25.99 -10.21 9.46
N ASP A 30 -26.95 -10.16 8.54
CA ASP A 30 -28.38 -10.14 8.87
C ASP A 30 -28.84 -11.40 9.59
N GLY A 31 -28.30 -12.56 9.20
CA GLY A 31 -28.54 -13.84 9.86
C GLY A 31 -27.99 -13.85 11.30
N LEU A 32 -26.77 -13.36 11.50
CA LEU A 32 -26.19 -13.20 12.84
C LEU A 32 -27.01 -12.25 13.71
N ALA A 33 -27.43 -11.12 13.16
CA ALA A 33 -28.28 -10.16 13.87
C ALA A 33 -29.63 -10.79 14.30
N ALA A 34 -30.24 -11.61 13.44
CA ALA A 34 -31.45 -12.34 13.78
C ALA A 34 -31.23 -13.39 14.89
N LEU A 35 -30.12 -14.13 14.82
CA LEU A 35 -29.75 -15.12 15.84
C LEU A 35 -29.44 -14.47 17.19
N ALA A 36 -28.72 -13.35 17.20
CA ALA A 36 -28.41 -12.59 18.41
C ALA A 36 -29.69 -12.10 19.10
N ARG A 37 -30.59 -11.43 18.34
CA ARG A 37 -31.89 -10.98 18.85
C ARG A 37 -32.69 -12.13 19.43
N ARG A 38 -32.69 -13.28 18.77
CA ARG A 38 -33.42 -14.46 19.27
C ARG A 38 -32.83 -14.98 20.57
N ALA A 39 -31.50 -15.10 20.66
CA ALA A 39 -30.82 -15.54 21.88
C ALA A 39 -31.12 -14.60 23.07
N GLN A 40 -31.03 -13.28 22.83
CA GLN A 40 -31.34 -12.26 23.84
C GLN A 40 -32.81 -12.28 24.27
N GLN A 41 -33.75 -12.48 23.33
CA GLN A 41 -35.17 -12.68 23.66
C GLN A 41 -35.43 -13.94 24.48
N ASP A 42 -34.64 -14.99 24.26
CA ASP A 42 -34.67 -16.23 25.04
C ASP A 42 -33.88 -16.09 26.37
N GLY A 43 -33.45 -14.88 26.74
CA GLY A 43 -32.77 -14.57 28.00
C GLY A 43 -31.29 -14.97 28.06
N LYS A 44 -30.69 -15.29 26.92
CA LYS A 44 -29.27 -15.65 26.80
C LYS A 44 -28.41 -14.42 26.51
N THR A 45 -27.19 -14.44 27.03
CA THR A 45 -26.15 -13.46 26.72
C THR A 45 -25.38 -13.83 25.46
N VAL A 46 -25.03 -12.84 24.63
CA VAL A 46 -24.30 -13.00 23.36
C VAL A 46 -22.93 -12.35 23.43
N ALA A 47 -21.88 -13.15 23.26
CA ALA A 47 -20.52 -12.67 23.08
C ALA A 47 -20.17 -12.55 21.59
N LEU A 48 -19.35 -11.56 21.25
CA LEU A 48 -18.80 -11.37 19.90
C LEU A 48 -17.27 -11.23 19.95
N CYS A 49 -16.58 -12.06 19.18
CA CYS A 49 -15.18 -11.87 18.81
C CYS A 49 -15.07 -11.37 17.37
N HIS A 50 -14.13 -10.47 17.09
CA HIS A 50 -13.83 -10.01 15.73
C HIS A 50 -12.32 -9.98 15.46
N GLY A 51 -11.91 -10.43 14.27
CA GLY A 51 -10.49 -10.40 13.88
C GLY A 51 -10.21 -10.92 12.48
N VAL A 52 -8.93 -11.07 12.15
CA VAL A 52 -8.53 -11.65 10.85
C VAL A 52 -8.50 -13.18 10.90
N PHE A 53 -8.02 -13.78 11.99
CA PHE A 53 -7.92 -15.24 12.14
C PHE A 53 -7.24 -15.94 10.93
N ASP A 54 -6.11 -15.40 10.49
CA ASP A 54 -5.44 -15.81 9.25
C ASP A 54 -5.04 -17.31 9.28
N LEU A 55 -4.06 -17.64 10.12
CA LEU A 55 -3.76 -19.02 10.49
C LEU A 55 -4.42 -19.31 11.83
N LEU A 56 -5.32 -20.30 11.87
CA LEU A 56 -5.87 -20.77 13.13
C LEU A 56 -4.81 -21.56 13.91
N HIS A 57 -4.57 -21.17 15.16
CA HIS A 57 -3.58 -21.79 16.04
C HIS A 57 -4.10 -21.83 17.48
N LEU A 58 -3.36 -22.52 18.36
CA LEU A 58 -3.82 -22.76 19.74
C LEU A 58 -4.10 -21.47 20.53
N GLY A 59 -3.35 -20.38 20.28
CA GLY A 59 -3.67 -19.06 20.85
C GLY A 59 -5.10 -18.58 20.55
N HIS A 60 -5.57 -18.73 19.30
CA HIS A 60 -6.96 -18.39 18.95
C HIS A 60 -7.95 -19.33 19.62
N VAL A 61 -7.65 -20.63 19.71
CA VAL A 61 -8.53 -21.61 20.37
C VAL A 61 -8.70 -21.26 21.85
N ARG A 62 -7.61 -20.91 22.55
CA ARG A 62 -7.66 -20.47 23.96
C ARG A 62 -8.39 -19.14 24.13
N HIS A 63 -8.14 -18.18 23.25
CA HIS A 63 -8.87 -16.90 23.24
C HIS A 63 -10.38 -17.13 23.07
N ILE A 64 -10.79 -17.97 22.12
CA ILE A 64 -12.19 -18.31 21.85
C ILE A 64 -12.79 -19.13 23.01
N GLU A 65 -12.02 -20.02 23.64
CA GLU A 65 -12.45 -20.76 24.83
C GLU A 65 -12.70 -19.82 26.02
N ALA A 66 -11.81 -18.85 26.26
CA ALA A 66 -11.99 -17.81 27.27
C ALA A 66 -13.22 -16.94 26.94
N ALA A 67 -13.35 -16.54 25.67
CA ALA A 67 -14.48 -15.74 25.19
C ALA A 67 -15.83 -16.43 25.43
N ARG A 68 -15.88 -17.75 25.24
CA ARG A 68 -17.09 -18.55 25.46
C ARG A 68 -17.57 -18.56 26.91
N LYS A 69 -16.69 -18.29 27.89
CA LYS A 69 -17.03 -18.24 29.32
C LYS A 69 -17.76 -16.95 29.72
N GLU A 70 -17.67 -15.91 28.88
CA GLU A 70 -18.27 -14.60 29.18
C GLU A 70 -19.74 -14.48 28.77
N ALA A 71 -20.28 -15.44 28.01
CA ALA A 71 -21.66 -15.41 27.54
C ALA A 71 -22.21 -16.81 27.24
N ASP A 72 -23.53 -16.92 27.11
CA ASP A 72 -24.24 -18.17 26.81
C ASP A 72 -24.07 -18.62 25.35
N VAL A 73 -23.79 -17.67 24.44
CA VAL A 73 -23.62 -17.90 23.00
C VAL A 73 -22.43 -17.09 22.52
N LEU A 74 -21.52 -17.70 21.74
CA LEU A 74 -20.35 -17.03 21.17
C LEU A 74 -20.44 -16.94 19.64
N PHE A 75 -20.48 -15.71 19.14
CA PHE A 75 -20.35 -15.40 17.72
C PHE A 75 -18.93 -14.94 17.41
N VAL A 76 -18.40 -15.39 16.28
CA VAL A 76 -17.08 -14.96 15.78
C VAL A 76 -17.25 -14.37 14.39
N THR A 77 -16.75 -13.16 14.18
CA THR A 77 -16.73 -12.57 12.85
C THR A 77 -15.32 -12.33 12.37
N LEU A 78 -15.12 -12.41 11.05
CA LEU A 78 -13.82 -12.18 10.45
C LEU A 78 -13.85 -11.07 9.40
N THR A 79 -12.74 -10.34 9.27
CA THR A 79 -12.55 -9.35 8.20
C THR A 79 -12.39 -10.04 6.84
N CYS A 80 -13.13 -9.59 5.82
CA CYS A 80 -13.01 -10.07 4.44
C CYS A 80 -11.60 -9.89 3.88
N ASP A 81 -11.22 -10.67 2.87
CA ASP A 81 -9.85 -10.67 2.33
C ASP A 81 -9.39 -9.27 1.88
N GLU A 82 -10.28 -8.50 1.25
CA GLU A 82 -10.01 -7.15 0.73
C GLU A 82 -9.61 -6.14 1.81
N HIS A 83 -10.09 -6.31 3.04
CA HIS A 83 -9.86 -5.37 4.14
C HIS A 83 -8.76 -5.82 5.12
N VAL A 84 -8.06 -6.93 4.82
CA VAL A 84 -6.95 -7.41 5.64
C VAL A 84 -5.65 -6.69 5.25
N ASN A 85 -5.10 -5.90 6.16
CA ASN A 85 -3.81 -5.23 5.98
C ASN A 85 -2.74 -5.81 6.92
N LYS A 86 -2.29 -7.04 6.62
CA LYS A 86 -1.30 -7.81 7.42
C LYS A 86 0.04 -8.04 6.71
N GLY A 87 0.26 -7.37 5.58
CA GLY A 87 1.45 -7.53 4.74
C GLY A 87 1.16 -8.24 3.41
N PRO A 88 2.17 -8.40 2.56
CA PRO A 88 2.01 -8.94 1.21
C PRO A 88 1.78 -10.45 1.25
N GLY A 89 0.91 -10.95 0.38
CA GLY A 89 0.51 -12.37 0.38
C GLY A 89 -0.34 -12.78 1.58
N ARG A 90 -0.94 -11.81 2.29
CA ARG A 90 -1.81 -12.04 3.46
C ARG A 90 -3.21 -11.49 3.18
N PRO A 91 -4.30 -12.17 3.62
CA PRO A 91 -4.29 -13.41 4.40
C PRO A 91 -3.85 -14.61 3.54
N VAL A 92 -3.26 -15.63 4.19
CA VAL A 92 -2.81 -16.86 3.52
C VAL A 92 -4.01 -17.74 3.16
N PHE A 93 -5.02 -17.75 4.02
CA PHE A 93 -6.26 -18.50 3.82
C PHE A 93 -7.39 -17.55 3.45
N THR A 94 -8.16 -17.92 2.42
CA THR A 94 -9.31 -17.11 1.99
C THR A 94 -10.33 -16.96 3.11
N GLU A 95 -11.11 -15.89 3.06
CA GLU A 95 -12.17 -15.62 4.04
C GLU A 95 -13.14 -16.79 4.23
N GLN A 96 -13.45 -17.55 3.18
CA GLN A 96 -14.30 -18.74 3.26
C GLN A 96 -13.60 -19.88 4.04
N LEU A 97 -12.32 -20.13 3.78
CA LEU A 97 -11.55 -21.13 4.51
C LEU A 97 -11.41 -20.75 5.99
N ARG A 98 -11.14 -19.48 6.28
CA ARG A 98 -11.07 -18.95 7.64
C ARG A 98 -12.41 -19.09 8.37
N ALA A 99 -13.52 -18.81 7.70
CA ALA A 99 -14.86 -18.98 8.27
C ALA A 99 -15.16 -20.45 8.60
N GLU A 100 -14.84 -21.37 7.69
CA GLU A 100 -15.02 -22.81 7.91
C GLU A 100 -14.14 -23.32 9.08
N MET A 101 -12.88 -22.88 9.18
CA MET A 101 -12.00 -23.23 10.30
C MET A 101 -12.55 -22.77 11.65
N LEU A 102 -13.08 -21.54 11.73
CA LEU A 102 -13.70 -21.02 12.95
C LEU A 102 -15.00 -21.75 13.29
N ALA A 103 -15.84 -22.04 12.30
CA ALA A 103 -17.10 -22.74 12.50
C ALA A 103 -16.88 -24.18 12.99
N ALA A 104 -15.74 -24.80 12.65
CA ALA A 104 -15.38 -26.13 13.13
C ALA A 104 -15.05 -26.16 14.63
N LEU A 105 -14.77 -25.00 15.26
CA LEU A 105 -14.48 -24.94 16.69
C LEU A 105 -15.73 -25.24 17.52
N ALA A 106 -15.53 -26.08 18.54
CA ALA A 106 -16.61 -26.52 19.43
C ALA A 106 -17.23 -25.35 20.23
N TYR A 107 -16.41 -24.34 20.56
CA TYR A 107 -16.81 -23.19 21.36
C TYR A 107 -17.58 -22.12 20.57
N VAL A 108 -17.62 -22.20 19.24
CA VAL A 108 -18.20 -21.18 18.37
C VAL A 108 -19.61 -21.62 17.96
N ASP A 109 -20.61 -20.76 18.23
CA ASP A 109 -22.00 -21.03 17.91
C ASP A 109 -22.38 -20.52 16.51
N ALA A 110 -21.84 -19.36 16.10
CA ALA A 110 -22.06 -18.81 14.77
C ALA A 110 -20.85 -18.00 14.25
N VAL A 111 -20.68 -17.97 12.92
CA VAL A 111 -19.60 -17.27 12.22
C VAL A 111 -20.15 -16.36 11.14
N GLY A 112 -19.55 -15.19 10.94
CA GLY A 112 -19.88 -14.27 9.83
C GLY A 112 -18.68 -13.56 9.25
N ILE A 113 -18.82 -13.12 8.00
CA ILE A 113 -17.79 -12.37 7.28
C ILE A 113 -18.20 -10.89 7.24
N ASN A 114 -17.30 -10.02 7.68
CA ASN A 114 -17.46 -8.57 7.62
C ASN A 114 -16.84 -8.03 6.34
N TYR A 115 -17.67 -7.54 5.43
CA TYR A 115 -17.26 -6.88 4.20
C TYR A 115 -17.11 -5.36 4.34
N ALA A 116 -17.16 -4.83 5.57
CA ALA A 116 -16.90 -3.43 5.86
C ALA A 116 -15.47 -3.22 6.42
N PRO A 117 -14.86 -2.05 6.22
CA PRO A 117 -13.49 -1.74 6.69
C PRO A 117 -13.37 -1.55 8.21
N SER A 118 -14.51 -1.47 8.93
CA SER A 118 -14.57 -1.36 10.40
C SER A 118 -15.41 -2.48 10.99
N ALA A 119 -15.04 -2.92 12.20
CA ALA A 119 -15.82 -3.87 13.00
C ALA A 119 -17.12 -3.26 13.55
N GLU A 120 -17.22 -1.93 13.59
CA GLU A 120 -18.41 -1.20 14.06
C GLU A 120 -19.69 -1.64 13.36
N THR A 121 -19.63 -1.88 12.05
CA THR A 121 -20.79 -2.36 11.28
C THR A 121 -21.33 -3.67 11.83
N VAL A 122 -20.45 -4.59 12.24
CA VAL A 122 -20.85 -5.86 12.85
C VAL A 122 -21.41 -5.63 14.25
N ILE A 123 -20.77 -4.76 15.05
CA ILE A 123 -21.20 -4.44 16.41
C ILE A 123 -22.63 -3.86 16.39
N HIS A 124 -22.92 -2.91 15.49
CA HIS A 124 -24.25 -2.31 15.35
C HIS A 124 -25.31 -3.30 14.86
N ALA A 125 -24.92 -4.29 14.05
CA ALA A 125 -25.81 -5.32 13.54
C ALA A 125 -26.13 -6.38 14.60
N VAL A 126 -25.11 -6.93 15.26
CA VAL A 126 -25.22 -8.02 16.23
C VAL A 126 -25.70 -7.54 17.59
N ARG A 127 -25.29 -6.34 18.02
CA ARG A 127 -25.55 -5.74 19.34
C ARG A 127 -25.21 -6.71 20.49
N PRO A 128 -23.94 -7.15 20.59
CA PRO A 128 -23.54 -8.14 21.58
C PRO A 128 -23.61 -7.57 23.00
N ASP A 129 -23.94 -8.44 23.97
CA ASP A 129 -23.87 -8.12 25.39
C ASP A 129 -22.41 -8.00 25.86
N VAL A 130 -21.51 -8.78 25.24
CA VAL A 130 -20.08 -8.75 25.51
C VAL A 130 -19.30 -8.75 24.20
N TYR A 131 -18.41 -7.78 24.01
CA TYR A 131 -17.46 -7.77 22.90
C TYR A 131 -16.06 -8.09 23.40
N ILE A 132 -15.39 -9.05 22.77
CA ILE A 132 -14.21 -9.70 23.33
C ILE A 132 -13.00 -9.48 22.43
N LYS A 133 -11.91 -9.00 23.04
CA LYS A 133 -10.62 -8.74 22.39
C LYS A 133 -9.49 -9.51 23.07
N GLY A 134 -8.44 -9.81 22.31
CA GLY A 134 -7.22 -10.40 22.85
C GLY A 134 -6.42 -9.38 23.68
N SER A 135 -5.60 -9.87 24.60
CA SER A 135 -4.68 -9.09 25.46
C SER A 135 -3.71 -8.20 24.67
N ASP A 136 -3.41 -8.55 23.40
CA ASP A 136 -2.62 -7.73 22.48
C ASP A 136 -3.17 -6.30 22.28
N TYR A 137 -4.42 -6.04 22.68
CA TYR A 137 -5.11 -4.75 22.54
C TYR A 137 -5.44 -4.08 23.88
N ALA A 138 -4.91 -4.60 25.00
CA ALA A 138 -5.17 -4.06 26.34
C ALA A 138 -4.49 -2.71 26.60
N ASP A 139 -3.35 -2.45 25.95
CA ASP A 139 -2.63 -1.17 26.02
C ASP A 139 -3.21 -0.16 25.02
N ALA A 140 -3.99 0.81 25.54
CA ALA A 140 -4.57 1.89 24.73
C ALA A 140 -3.50 2.80 24.09
N ASP A 141 -2.29 2.84 24.64
CA ASP A 141 -1.17 3.66 24.15
C ASP A 141 -0.43 3.04 22.96
N GLN A 142 -0.70 1.77 22.61
CA GLN A 142 -0.13 1.09 21.44
C GLN A 142 -1.09 1.05 20.23
N ASP A 143 -2.31 1.54 20.36
CA ASP A 143 -3.27 1.63 19.24
C ASP A 143 -3.04 2.87 18.39
N VAL A 144 -2.12 2.75 17.43
CA VAL A 144 -1.82 3.78 16.41
C VAL A 144 -3.06 4.15 15.55
N THR A 145 -4.19 3.42 15.65
CA THR A 145 -5.37 3.63 14.78
C THR A 145 -6.58 4.28 15.44
N GLY A 146 -6.64 4.36 16.78
CA GLY A 146 -7.80 4.87 17.52
C GLY A 146 -9.09 4.06 17.38
N LYS A 147 -9.06 2.91 16.69
CA LYS A 147 -10.24 2.07 16.40
C LYS A 147 -10.79 1.37 17.64
N ILE A 148 -9.96 1.14 18.66
CA ILE A 148 -10.44 0.52 19.90
C ILE A 148 -11.45 1.41 20.63
N ARG A 149 -11.28 2.75 20.56
CA ARG A 149 -12.24 3.68 21.16
C ARG A 149 -13.57 3.64 20.44
N SER A 150 -13.58 3.70 19.09
CA SER A 150 -14.83 3.64 18.33
C SER A 150 -15.57 2.32 18.51
N GLU A 151 -14.85 1.19 18.57
CA GLU A 151 -15.45 -0.11 18.84
C GLU A 151 -16.03 -0.20 20.26
N ARG A 152 -15.36 0.38 21.27
CA ARG A 152 -15.89 0.46 22.65
C ARG A 152 -17.17 1.27 22.70
N ASP A 153 -17.16 2.47 22.13
CA ASP A 153 -18.32 3.37 22.11
C ASP A 153 -19.51 2.71 21.40
N ALA A 154 -19.24 1.98 20.30
CA ALA A 154 -20.27 1.23 19.58
C ALA A 154 -20.91 0.14 20.44
N VAL A 155 -20.13 -0.63 21.21
CA VAL A 155 -20.66 -1.70 22.08
C VAL A 155 -21.45 -1.10 23.26
N GLU A 156 -20.90 -0.08 23.92
CA GLU A 156 -21.52 0.56 25.08
C GLU A 156 -22.83 1.28 24.68
N SER A 157 -22.93 1.80 23.45
CA SER A 157 -24.17 2.42 22.93
C SER A 157 -25.37 1.46 22.85
N HIS A 158 -25.12 0.14 22.80
CA HIS A 158 -26.16 -0.90 22.85
C HIS A 158 -26.31 -1.55 24.24
N GLY A 159 -25.62 -1.02 25.26
CA GLY A 159 -25.65 -1.56 26.62
C GLY A 159 -24.75 -2.77 26.85
N GLY A 160 -23.88 -3.12 25.89
CA GLY A 160 -22.88 -4.17 26.05
C GLY A 160 -21.62 -3.68 26.76
N ARG A 161 -20.68 -4.60 27.04
CA ARG A 161 -19.36 -4.30 27.63
C ARG A 161 -18.21 -4.88 26.82
N LEU A 162 -17.04 -4.22 26.89
CA LEU A 162 -15.78 -4.71 26.31
C LEU A 162 -14.99 -5.55 27.33
N VAL A 163 -14.50 -6.72 26.92
CA VAL A 163 -13.67 -7.62 27.75
C VAL A 163 -12.38 -7.99 27.02
N PHE A 164 -11.28 -8.05 27.76
CA PHE A 164 -9.99 -8.54 27.26
C PHE A 164 -9.68 -9.91 27.88
N THR A 165 -9.14 -10.83 27.09
CA THR A 165 -8.70 -12.14 27.57
C THR A 165 -7.19 -12.15 27.82
N ASP A 166 -6.73 -12.75 28.92
CA ASP A 166 -5.31 -12.82 29.32
C ASP A 166 -4.56 -14.07 28.81
N GLU A 167 -5.13 -14.79 27.85
CA GLU A 167 -4.53 -16.02 27.32
C GLU A 167 -3.27 -15.75 26.48
N VAL A 168 -2.38 -16.74 26.40
CA VAL A 168 -1.14 -16.66 25.59
C VAL A 168 -1.48 -16.32 24.13
N THR A 169 -1.10 -15.13 23.70
CA THR A 169 -1.26 -14.69 22.32
C THR A 169 -0.08 -15.19 21.49
N PHE A 170 -0.41 -15.95 20.45
CA PHE A 170 0.52 -16.19 19.35
C PHE A 170 0.08 -15.29 18.20
N SER A 171 1.00 -14.55 17.59
CA SER A 171 0.69 -13.84 16.36
C SER A 171 0.69 -14.84 15.20
N SER A 172 -0.43 -14.95 14.49
CA SER A 172 -0.48 -15.74 13.25
C SER A 172 0.61 -15.28 12.27
N SER A 173 0.93 -13.99 12.24
CA SER A 173 2.02 -13.48 11.41
C SER A 173 3.37 -14.05 11.82
N THR A 174 3.70 -14.10 13.10
CA THR A 174 4.97 -14.69 13.57
C THR A 174 5.03 -16.18 13.24
N LEU A 175 3.93 -16.93 13.42
CA LEU A 175 3.89 -18.36 13.10
C LEU A 175 4.02 -18.61 11.59
N ILE A 176 3.30 -17.84 10.77
CA ILE A 176 3.39 -17.92 9.31
C ILE A 176 4.80 -17.57 8.85
N ASN A 177 5.34 -16.44 9.30
CA ASN A 177 6.68 -15.97 8.93
C ASN A 177 7.81 -16.94 9.35
N LYS A 178 7.59 -17.74 10.40
CA LYS A 178 8.61 -18.64 10.97
C LYS A 178 8.50 -20.08 10.49
N TYR A 179 7.29 -20.58 10.19
CA TYR A 179 7.06 -22.01 9.96
C TYR A 179 6.38 -22.34 8.64
N LEU A 180 5.80 -21.36 7.94
CA LEU A 180 5.20 -21.56 6.64
C LEU A 180 6.11 -20.83 5.64
N ASN A 181 6.76 -21.56 4.74
CA ASN A 181 7.63 -21.00 3.69
C ASN A 181 6.81 -20.15 2.70
N VAL A 182 6.30 -19.00 3.14
CA VAL A 182 5.48 -18.06 2.35
C VAL A 182 6.38 -17.21 1.46
N TYR A 183 7.65 -17.05 1.84
CA TYR A 183 8.63 -16.26 1.12
C TYR A 183 9.58 -17.15 0.33
N ASP A 184 10.13 -16.60 -0.76
CA ASP A 184 11.28 -17.22 -1.44
C ASP A 184 12.44 -17.42 -0.43
N PRO A 185 13.19 -18.53 -0.49
CA PRO A 185 14.26 -18.81 0.48
C PRO A 185 15.28 -17.67 0.63
N SER A 186 15.57 -16.93 -0.45
CA SER A 186 16.49 -15.79 -0.39
C SER A 186 15.92 -14.61 0.41
N LEU A 187 14.62 -14.33 0.27
CA LEU A 187 13.92 -13.32 1.04
C LEU A 187 13.80 -13.75 2.51
N GLN A 188 13.48 -15.01 2.77
CA GLN A 188 13.38 -15.53 4.13
C GLN A 188 14.70 -15.38 4.89
N HIS A 189 15.81 -15.82 4.31
CA HIS A 189 17.13 -15.69 4.92
C HIS A 189 17.51 -14.21 5.18
N TYR A 190 17.18 -13.33 4.23
CA TYR A 190 17.38 -11.90 4.39
C TYR A 190 16.56 -11.31 5.55
N LEU A 191 15.27 -11.68 5.67
CA LEU A 191 14.41 -11.22 6.77
C LEU A 191 14.87 -11.77 8.12
N GLU A 192 15.30 -13.03 8.19
CA GLU A 192 15.88 -13.63 9.41
C GLU A 192 17.11 -12.87 9.88
N THR A 193 18.02 -12.53 8.97
CA THR A 193 19.20 -11.72 9.28
C THR A 193 18.81 -10.36 9.88
N LEU A 194 17.86 -9.65 9.27
CA LEU A 194 17.40 -8.36 9.78
C LEU A 194 16.73 -8.46 11.16
N ARG A 195 16.02 -9.57 11.44
CA ARG A 195 15.38 -9.83 12.74
C ARG A 195 16.43 -10.10 13.81
N ASP A 196 17.42 -10.94 13.51
CA ASP A 196 18.51 -11.27 14.44
C ASP A 196 19.36 -10.04 14.80
N GLU A 197 19.49 -9.10 13.88
CA GLU A 197 20.16 -7.80 14.09
C GLU A 197 19.32 -6.77 14.87
N GLY A 198 18.06 -7.06 15.19
CA GLY A 198 17.17 -6.10 15.87
C GLY A 198 16.83 -4.88 15.01
N THR A 199 16.83 -5.03 13.69
CA THR A 199 16.72 -3.91 12.73
C THR A 199 15.41 -3.13 12.83
N LEU A 200 14.32 -3.76 13.28
CA LEU A 200 12.99 -3.15 13.28
C LEU A 200 12.96 -1.84 14.07
N GLU A 201 13.47 -1.82 15.31
CA GLU A 201 13.44 -0.63 16.16
C GLU A 201 14.26 0.52 15.56
N THR A 202 15.44 0.19 15.03
CA THR A 202 16.31 1.15 14.33
C THR A 202 15.62 1.75 13.11
N LEU A 203 14.98 0.90 12.28
CA LEU A 203 14.26 1.34 11.09
C LEU A 203 13.06 2.23 11.42
N LEU A 204 12.27 1.86 12.43
CA LEU A 204 11.14 2.68 12.88
C LEU A 204 11.61 4.02 13.46
N GLY A 205 12.70 4.04 14.21
CA GLY A 205 13.31 5.27 14.69
C GLY A 205 13.76 6.20 13.56
N HIS A 206 14.28 5.65 12.46
CA HIS A 206 14.61 6.43 11.27
C HIS A 206 13.36 6.98 10.58
N VAL A 207 12.29 6.18 10.41
CA VAL A 207 11.02 6.63 9.83
C VAL A 207 10.41 7.77 10.65
N GLU A 208 10.56 7.74 11.98
CA GLU A 208 10.07 8.83 12.84
C GLU A 208 10.81 10.14 12.58
N ARG A 209 12.14 10.08 12.49
CA ARG A 209 13.00 11.24 12.24
C ARG A 209 12.79 11.89 10.87
N LEU A 210 12.19 11.19 9.90
CA LEU A 210 11.82 11.79 8.61
C LEU A 210 10.87 12.99 8.80
N GLN A 211 10.07 13.00 9.88
CA GLN A 211 9.12 14.08 10.20
C GLN A 211 9.79 15.40 10.60
N GLU A 212 11.12 15.43 10.67
CA GLU A 212 11.89 16.65 10.91
C GLU A 212 12.15 17.44 9.62
N LEU A 213 12.12 16.76 8.46
CA LEU A 213 12.61 17.30 7.19
C LEU A 213 11.60 18.18 6.46
N ARG A 214 12.07 19.31 5.94
CA ARG A 214 11.39 20.15 4.94
C ARG A 214 11.92 19.82 3.56
N VAL A 215 11.04 19.43 2.64
CA VAL A 215 11.43 18.91 1.33
C VAL A 215 10.84 19.75 0.20
N LEU A 216 11.67 20.14 -0.77
CA LEU A 216 11.22 20.77 -2.02
C LEU A 216 11.18 19.72 -3.13
N PHE A 217 10.02 19.50 -3.72
CA PHE A 217 9.81 18.69 -4.90
C PHE A 217 9.81 19.58 -6.15
N VAL A 218 10.60 19.21 -7.16
CA VAL A 218 10.68 19.91 -8.46
C VAL A 218 10.45 18.90 -9.57
N GLY A 219 9.47 19.14 -10.44
CA GLY A 219 9.18 18.22 -11.53
C GLY A 219 7.85 18.48 -12.22
N ASP A 220 7.56 17.67 -13.24
CA ASP A 220 6.39 17.87 -14.10
C ASP A 220 5.09 17.44 -13.40
N ALA A 221 4.07 18.30 -13.43
CA ALA A 221 2.70 17.94 -13.10
C ALA A 221 2.11 17.12 -14.26
N ILE A 222 1.58 15.94 -13.93
CA ILE A 222 0.98 15.02 -14.90
C ILE A 222 -0.42 14.68 -14.42
N ILE A 223 -1.38 14.67 -15.35
CA ILE A 223 -2.73 14.16 -15.11
C ILE A 223 -2.82 12.77 -15.74
N ASP A 224 -3.03 11.76 -14.92
CA ASP A 224 -3.28 10.40 -15.38
C ASP A 224 -4.78 10.20 -15.56
N GLU A 225 -5.19 9.96 -16.81
CA GLU A 225 -6.58 9.71 -17.18
C GLU A 225 -6.76 8.24 -17.55
N TYR A 226 -7.81 7.62 -17.02
CA TYR A 226 -8.15 6.23 -17.28
C TYR A 226 -9.53 6.18 -17.93
N ASP A 227 -9.57 5.87 -19.22
CA ASP A 227 -10.79 5.74 -20.00
C ASP A 227 -11.18 4.26 -20.09
N TYR A 228 -12.30 3.91 -19.47
CA TYR A 228 -12.82 2.55 -19.48
C TYR A 228 -13.64 2.31 -20.74
N VAL A 229 -13.22 1.32 -21.53
CA VAL A 229 -13.83 0.98 -22.81
C VAL A 229 -14.08 -0.52 -22.93
N THR A 230 -15.04 -0.94 -23.76
CA THR A 230 -15.22 -2.34 -24.15
C THR A 230 -14.96 -2.52 -25.64
N PRO A 231 -13.99 -3.35 -26.06
CA PRO A 231 -13.77 -3.67 -27.47
C PRO A 231 -15.02 -4.29 -28.11
N MET A 232 -15.49 -3.70 -29.21
CA MET A 232 -16.68 -4.17 -29.96
C MET A 232 -16.31 -5.04 -31.17
N GLY A 233 -15.05 -5.02 -31.59
CA GLY A 233 -14.54 -5.75 -32.75
C GLY A 233 -13.83 -4.85 -33.75
N LYS A 234 -13.50 -5.41 -34.91
CA LYS A 234 -12.78 -4.68 -35.97
C LYS A 234 -13.72 -3.69 -36.70
N ALA A 235 -13.23 -2.47 -36.94
CA ALA A 235 -13.94 -1.48 -37.74
C ALA A 235 -14.10 -1.95 -39.21
N ALA A 236 -15.26 -1.66 -39.81
CA ALA A 236 -15.59 -2.15 -41.16
C ALA A 236 -14.67 -1.61 -42.27
N LYS A 237 -14.08 -0.42 -42.07
CA LYS A 237 -13.30 0.30 -43.10
C LYS A 237 -11.80 0.32 -42.83
N GLU A 238 -11.33 -0.15 -41.67
CA GLU A 238 -9.94 -0.03 -41.25
C GLU A 238 -9.51 -1.24 -40.39
N ASN A 239 -8.21 -1.49 -40.29
CA ASN A 239 -7.65 -2.54 -39.43
C ASN A 239 -7.47 -2.08 -37.97
N ILE A 240 -8.54 -1.54 -37.37
CA ILE A 240 -8.53 -1.04 -35.99
C ILE A 240 -9.66 -1.66 -35.17
N ILE A 241 -9.48 -1.71 -33.86
CA ILE A 241 -10.50 -2.16 -32.91
C ILE A 241 -11.38 -0.95 -32.56
N ALA A 242 -12.67 -1.04 -32.86
CA ALA A 242 -13.66 -0.09 -32.35
C ALA A 242 -14.02 -0.46 -30.92
N SER A 243 -14.08 0.52 -30.02
CA SER A 243 -14.38 0.30 -28.61
C SER A 243 -15.47 1.27 -28.14
N LEU A 244 -16.36 0.80 -27.25
CA LEU A 244 -17.40 1.60 -26.63
C LEU A 244 -16.88 2.22 -25.33
N PHE A 245 -17.04 3.53 -25.14
CA PHE A 245 -16.67 4.22 -23.91
C PHE A 245 -17.73 4.06 -22.81
N HIS A 246 -17.28 3.83 -21.57
CA HIS A 246 -18.15 3.63 -20.40
C HIS A 246 -18.00 4.71 -19.34
N GLY A 247 -16.80 5.25 -19.15
CA GLY A 247 -16.53 6.23 -18.11
C GLY A 247 -15.05 6.49 -17.97
N LYS A 248 -14.72 7.46 -17.11
CA LYS A 248 -13.33 7.85 -16.88
C LYS A 248 -13.02 8.23 -15.45
N GLU A 249 -11.76 8.06 -15.07
CA GLU A 249 -11.19 8.52 -13.81
C GLU A 249 -9.97 9.39 -14.10
N LEU A 250 -9.81 10.46 -13.31
CA LEU A 250 -8.68 11.39 -13.40
C LEU A 250 -7.92 11.39 -12.08
N PHE A 251 -6.60 11.35 -12.16
CA PHE A 251 -5.71 11.45 -11.00
C PHE A 251 -4.60 12.47 -11.24
N ALA A 252 -4.24 13.21 -10.19
CA ALA A 252 -3.03 14.01 -10.20
C ALA A 252 -1.81 13.09 -9.97
N GLY A 253 -1.09 12.82 -11.05
CA GLY A 253 0.12 12.01 -11.10
C GLY A 253 1.40 12.85 -11.12
N GLY A 254 2.47 12.25 -11.63
CA GLY A 254 3.79 12.90 -11.74
C GLY A 254 4.30 13.40 -10.39
N ILE A 255 4.80 14.64 -10.36
CA ILE A 255 5.35 15.25 -9.14
C ILE A 255 4.32 15.34 -8.01
N ILE A 256 3.03 15.47 -8.31
CA ILE A 256 1.97 15.61 -7.30
C ILE A 256 1.78 14.30 -6.52
N ALA A 257 1.78 13.16 -7.23
CA ALA A 257 1.71 11.85 -6.60
C ALA A 257 2.96 11.57 -5.75
N ALA A 258 4.15 11.87 -6.28
CA ALA A 258 5.42 11.70 -5.56
C ALA A 258 5.46 12.55 -4.27
N ALA A 259 5.06 13.83 -4.36
CA ALA A 259 4.97 14.72 -3.20
C ALA A 259 4.02 14.19 -2.13
N ASN A 260 2.85 13.66 -2.53
CA ASN A 260 1.88 13.09 -1.60
C ASN A 260 2.38 11.84 -0.86
N HIS A 261 3.24 11.03 -1.48
CA HIS A 261 3.92 9.92 -0.81
C HIS A 261 4.84 10.42 0.30
N ALA A 262 5.72 11.37 -0.02
CA ALA A 262 6.67 11.95 0.94
C ALA A 262 5.97 12.72 2.07
N ALA A 263 4.91 13.46 1.75
CA ALA A 263 4.13 14.25 2.70
C ALA A 263 3.55 13.42 3.86
N SER A 264 3.44 12.10 3.70
CA SER A 264 3.01 11.19 4.78
C SER A 264 4.06 10.94 5.85
N VAL A 265 5.35 11.11 5.52
CA VAL A 265 6.48 10.77 6.38
C VAL A 265 7.37 11.97 6.75
N VAL A 266 7.23 13.11 6.07
CA VAL A 266 8.03 14.33 6.34
C VAL A 266 7.24 15.46 6.98
N LYS A 267 7.94 16.50 7.47
CA LYS A 267 7.33 17.66 8.13
C LYS A 267 6.43 18.44 7.18
N SER A 268 7.01 18.89 6.07
CA SER A 268 6.35 19.71 5.06
C SER A 268 6.96 19.46 3.70
N VAL A 269 6.12 19.59 2.68
CA VAL A 269 6.52 19.46 1.28
C VAL A 269 6.14 20.73 0.55
N ASP A 270 7.07 21.27 -0.22
CA ASP A 270 6.79 22.31 -1.20
C ASP A 270 6.94 21.71 -2.59
N VAL A 271 6.09 22.08 -3.55
CA VAL A 271 6.13 21.56 -4.92
C VAL A 271 6.26 22.70 -5.90
N LEU A 272 7.37 22.77 -6.62
CA LEU A 272 7.58 23.65 -7.77
C LEU A 272 7.29 22.89 -9.06
N THR A 273 6.26 23.31 -9.78
CA THR A 273 5.83 22.67 -11.03
C THR A 273 5.19 23.69 -11.97
N CYS A 274 4.93 23.28 -13.22
CA CYS A 274 4.17 24.04 -14.20
C CYS A 274 2.88 23.31 -14.60
N VAL A 275 1.80 24.07 -14.81
CA VAL A 275 0.52 23.61 -15.38
C VAL A 275 0.20 24.43 -16.64
N GLY A 276 -0.60 23.89 -17.54
CA GLY A 276 -1.01 24.60 -18.77
C GLY A 276 -2.28 25.44 -18.55
N SER A 277 -2.49 26.51 -19.35
CA SER A 277 -3.72 27.33 -19.24
C SER A 277 -4.93 26.76 -19.99
N ALA A 278 -4.75 25.94 -21.02
CA ALA A 278 -5.84 25.44 -21.86
C ALA A 278 -6.59 24.23 -21.28
N ASP A 279 -6.00 23.55 -20.30
CA ASP A 279 -6.55 22.40 -19.57
C ASP A 279 -5.73 22.24 -18.27
N SER A 280 -5.85 23.18 -17.33
CA SER A 280 -4.90 23.26 -16.21
C SER A 280 -5.02 22.10 -15.22
N HIS A 281 -6.24 21.59 -15.04
CA HIS A 281 -6.59 20.64 -13.97
C HIS A 281 -6.17 21.11 -12.56
N GLU A 282 -5.99 22.42 -12.37
CA GLU A 282 -5.50 22.99 -11.12
C GLU A 282 -6.41 22.68 -9.93
N ALA A 283 -7.73 22.73 -10.13
CA ALA A 283 -8.69 22.38 -9.08
C ALA A 283 -8.52 20.94 -8.58
N LEU A 284 -8.30 19.98 -9.50
CA LEU A 284 -8.03 18.58 -9.16
C LEU A 284 -6.72 18.46 -8.37
N ILE A 285 -5.65 19.14 -8.82
CA ILE A 285 -4.35 19.13 -8.14
C ILE A 285 -4.49 19.67 -6.71
N ARG A 286 -5.12 20.84 -6.54
CA ARG A 286 -5.32 21.46 -5.23
C ARG A 286 -6.19 20.62 -4.29
N GLN A 287 -7.16 19.88 -4.81
CA GLN A 287 -7.99 18.97 -4.01
C GLN A 287 -7.25 17.68 -3.60
N THR A 288 -6.22 17.29 -4.35
CA THR A 288 -5.52 16.01 -4.16
C THR A 288 -4.35 16.10 -3.18
N VAL A 289 -3.75 17.28 -3.02
CA VAL A 289 -2.58 17.46 -2.13
C VAL A 289 -2.96 17.44 -0.66
N ARG A 290 -2.04 16.97 0.20
CA ARG A 290 -2.21 16.96 1.66
C ARG A 290 -2.06 18.36 2.26
N ASP A 291 -2.54 18.54 3.50
CA ASP A 291 -2.51 19.82 4.23
C ASP A 291 -1.09 20.38 4.45
N ASN A 292 -0.07 19.51 4.52
CA ASN A 292 1.33 19.91 4.68
C ASN A 292 2.08 20.06 3.34
N VAL A 293 1.35 20.12 2.22
CA VAL A 293 1.90 20.34 0.87
C VAL A 293 1.59 21.77 0.40
N THR A 294 2.63 22.55 0.11
CA THR A 294 2.50 23.89 -0.48
C THR A 294 2.81 23.83 -1.98
N LEU A 295 1.89 24.34 -2.80
CA LEU A 295 2.02 24.32 -4.26
C LEU A 295 2.52 25.67 -4.81
N HIS A 296 3.67 25.65 -5.48
CA HIS A 296 4.21 26.73 -6.30
C HIS A 296 3.94 26.42 -7.78
N LEU A 297 2.72 26.74 -8.23
CA LEU A 297 2.26 26.44 -9.59
C LEU A 297 2.59 27.60 -10.53
N LEU A 298 3.50 27.34 -11.47
CA LEU A 298 3.70 28.18 -12.63
C LEU A 298 2.67 27.83 -13.71
N GLN A 299 2.28 28.79 -14.53
CA GLN A 299 1.29 28.59 -15.58
C GLN A 299 1.87 28.90 -16.95
N ARG A 300 1.77 27.93 -17.87
CA ARG A 300 2.19 28.04 -19.25
C ARG A 300 1.01 28.37 -20.15
N ASP A 301 1.12 29.47 -20.89
CA ASP A 301 0.07 29.92 -21.80
C ASP A 301 -0.06 29.02 -23.03
N ASN A 302 -1.31 28.82 -23.47
CA ASN A 302 -1.67 28.09 -24.69
C ASN A 302 -1.19 26.63 -24.75
N ALA A 303 -0.83 26.05 -23.61
CA ALA A 303 -0.49 24.64 -23.47
C ALA A 303 -1.48 23.94 -22.52
N PRO A 304 -1.72 22.63 -22.68
CA PRO A 304 -2.40 21.82 -21.66
C PRO A 304 -1.43 21.44 -20.54
N THR A 305 -1.95 21.13 -19.34
CA THR A 305 -1.16 20.33 -18.39
C THR A 305 -0.95 18.95 -18.99
N THR A 306 0.27 18.40 -18.88
CA THR A 306 0.59 17.07 -19.43
C THR A 306 -0.42 16.03 -18.97
N ARG A 307 -1.15 15.45 -19.91
CA ARG A 307 -2.20 14.46 -19.64
C ARG A 307 -1.86 13.15 -20.36
N LYS A 308 -1.83 12.06 -19.60
CA LYS A 308 -1.56 10.69 -20.07
C LYS A 308 -2.85 9.88 -19.98
N VAL A 309 -3.53 9.73 -21.10
CA VAL A 309 -4.81 9.03 -21.22
C VAL A 309 -4.54 7.57 -21.52
N ARG A 310 -5.05 6.65 -20.70
CA ARG A 310 -4.91 5.20 -20.85
C ARG A 310 -6.27 4.59 -21.08
N TYR A 311 -6.42 3.90 -22.21
CA TYR A 311 -7.65 3.17 -22.52
C TYR A 311 -7.58 1.77 -21.93
N ILE A 312 -8.50 1.46 -21.01
CA ILE A 312 -8.56 0.18 -20.29
C ILE A 312 -9.79 -0.60 -20.73
N ASP A 313 -9.60 -1.87 -21.06
CA ASP A 313 -10.72 -2.80 -21.24
C ASP A 313 -11.46 -3.01 -19.91
N ALA A 314 -12.71 -2.57 -19.82
CA ALA A 314 -13.52 -2.59 -18.60
C ALA A 314 -13.77 -4.00 -18.06
N TYR A 315 -13.72 -5.03 -18.92
CA TYR A 315 -13.93 -6.42 -18.49
C TYR A 315 -12.64 -7.07 -17.98
N SER A 316 -11.56 -7.02 -18.75
CA SER A 316 -10.30 -7.69 -18.39
C SER A 316 -9.31 -6.82 -17.60
N MET A 317 -9.62 -5.54 -17.43
CA MET A 317 -8.74 -4.51 -16.82
C MET A 317 -7.38 -4.37 -17.53
N ARG A 318 -7.27 -4.81 -18.79
CA ARG A 318 -6.05 -4.69 -19.57
C ARG A 318 -5.93 -3.30 -20.22
N LYS A 319 -4.74 -2.71 -20.15
CA LYS A 319 -4.39 -1.47 -20.85
C LYS A 319 -4.28 -1.77 -22.36
N LEU A 320 -5.02 -1.05 -23.20
CA LEU A 320 -5.06 -1.24 -24.65
C LEU A 320 -4.01 -0.38 -25.36
N PHE A 321 -4.04 0.92 -25.10
CA PHE A 321 -3.09 1.92 -25.61
C PHE A 321 -3.19 3.20 -24.78
N GLU A 322 -2.28 4.13 -25.00
CA GLU A 322 -2.27 5.44 -24.33
C GLU A 322 -2.05 6.60 -25.32
N VAL A 323 -2.54 7.78 -24.94
CA VAL A 323 -2.47 9.02 -25.71
C VAL A 323 -1.95 10.15 -24.81
N TYR A 324 -1.01 10.94 -25.32
CA TYR A 324 -0.40 12.05 -24.61
C TYR A 324 -0.98 13.36 -25.14
N HIS A 325 -1.44 14.22 -24.24
CA HIS A 325 -1.70 15.63 -24.51
C HIS A 325 -0.67 16.44 -23.73
N MET A 326 0.30 17.03 -24.40
CA MET A 326 1.40 17.75 -23.76
C MET A 326 2.03 18.77 -24.69
N ASP A 327 2.77 19.70 -24.11
CA ASP A 327 3.77 20.53 -24.79
C ASP A 327 5.11 20.27 -24.08
N ASP A 328 6.01 19.55 -24.76
CA ASP A 328 7.29 19.08 -24.22
C ASP A 328 8.45 20.04 -24.47
N SER A 329 8.18 21.21 -25.05
CA SER A 329 9.21 22.21 -25.26
C SER A 329 9.60 22.91 -23.96
N TYR A 330 10.85 23.36 -23.88
CA TYR A 330 11.34 24.02 -22.66
C TYR A 330 10.59 25.31 -22.33
N LEU A 331 10.50 25.61 -21.03
CA LEU A 331 10.06 26.92 -20.56
C LEU A 331 10.94 28.04 -21.15
N HIS A 332 10.34 29.17 -21.47
CA HIS A 332 11.02 30.33 -22.05
C HIS A 332 10.49 31.65 -21.46
N GLY A 333 11.19 32.75 -21.74
CA GLY A 333 10.78 34.10 -21.33
C GLY A 333 10.69 34.27 -19.80
N GLU A 334 9.71 35.08 -19.37
CA GLU A 334 9.49 35.42 -17.95
C GLU A 334 9.14 34.19 -17.09
N LEU A 335 8.42 33.21 -17.67
CA LEU A 335 8.05 31.98 -16.97
C LEU A 335 9.28 31.17 -16.55
N LYS A 336 10.24 31.02 -17.47
CA LYS A 336 11.53 30.37 -17.20
C LYS A 336 12.35 31.17 -16.18
N GLN A 337 12.40 32.49 -16.32
CA GLN A 337 13.09 33.33 -15.35
C GLN A 337 12.51 33.18 -13.94
N THR A 338 11.19 33.11 -13.82
CA THR A 338 10.50 32.88 -12.54
C THR A 338 10.87 31.52 -11.94
N PHE A 339 10.84 30.45 -12.76
CA PHE A 339 11.25 29.10 -12.32
C PHE A 339 12.70 29.08 -11.80
N ASP A 340 13.63 29.64 -12.57
CA ASP A 340 15.05 29.70 -12.21
C ASP A 340 15.30 30.52 -10.95
N THR A 341 14.61 31.65 -10.82
CA THR A 341 14.77 32.56 -9.67
C THR A 341 14.29 31.88 -8.40
N PHE A 342 13.15 31.17 -8.46
CA PHE A 342 12.66 30.39 -7.33
C PHE A 342 13.71 29.38 -6.84
N ILE A 343 14.31 28.60 -7.74
CA ILE A 343 15.34 27.62 -7.36
C ILE A 343 16.54 28.33 -6.72
N ALA A 344 17.04 29.40 -7.36
CA ALA A 344 18.22 30.12 -6.89
C ALA A 344 18.02 30.75 -5.49
N GLU A 345 16.82 31.23 -5.19
CA GLU A 345 16.49 31.92 -3.94
C GLU A 345 16.11 30.96 -2.82
N HIS A 346 15.36 29.89 -3.13
CA HIS A 346 14.70 29.08 -2.10
C HIS A 346 15.26 27.66 -1.94
N ALA A 347 15.96 27.07 -2.91
CA ALA A 347 16.39 25.66 -2.81
C ALA A 347 17.27 25.38 -1.57
N ALA A 348 18.06 26.37 -1.14
CA ALA A 348 18.93 26.27 0.02
C ALA A 348 18.19 26.38 1.38
N GLU A 349 16.90 26.70 1.39
CA GLU A 349 16.07 26.77 2.61
C GLU A 349 15.55 25.39 3.05
N TYR A 350 15.54 24.42 2.14
CA TYR A 350 15.05 23.08 2.38
C TYR A 350 16.19 22.14 2.79
N ASP A 351 15.86 21.11 3.54
CA ASP A 351 16.83 20.09 3.97
C ASP A 351 17.19 19.15 2.80
N LEU A 352 16.26 19.00 1.85
CA LEU A 352 16.35 18.13 0.69
C LEU A 352 15.59 18.73 -0.49
N VAL A 353 16.19 18.68 -1.68
CA VAL A 353 15.51 18.91 -2.96
C VAL A 353 15.36 17.58 -3.69
N VAL A 354 14.13 17.20 -3.99
CA VAL A 354 13.76 16.00 -4.74
C VAL A 354 13.33 16.40 -6.15
N VAL A 355 14.02 15.85 -7.14
CA VAL A 355 13.72 16.10 -8.55
C VAL A 355 13.08 14.87 -9.16
N CYS A 356 11.82 14.98 -9.59
CA CYS A 356 11.15 13.96 -10.40
C CYS A 356 11.05 14.48 -11.84
N ASP A 357 12.04 14.12 -12.64
CA ASP A 357 12.21 14.62 -13.99
C ASP A 357 11.60 13.65 -14.99
N PHE A 358 10.39 13.95 -15.44
CA PHE A 358 9.67 13.13 -16.41
C PHE A 358 10.04 13.49 -17.85
N GLY A 359 10.92 14.47 -18.06
CA GLY A 359 11.40 14.90 -19.37
C GLY A 359 10.30 15.50 -20.24
N HIS A 360 9.46 16.37 -19.67
CA HIS A 360 8.37 17.07 -20.36
C HIS A 360 8.60 18.58 -20.46
N GLY A 361 9.86 19.03 -20.45
CA GLY A 361 10.24 20.41 -20.76
C GLY A 361 10.35 21.36 -19.56
N LEU A 362 10.06 20.93 -18.33
CA LEU A 362 10.23 21.78 -17.15
C LEU A 362 11.71 22.00 -16.78
N ILE A 363 12.52 20.95 -16.85
CA ILE A 363 13.89 20.94 -16.35
C ILE A 363 14.88 20.89 -17.53
N ASP A 364 15.54 22.02 -17.77
CA ASP A 364 16.62 22.16 -18.75
C ASP A 364 18.01 22.17 -18.08
N GLY A 365 19.07 22.29 -18.87
CA GLY A 365 20.44 22.31 -18.34
C GLY A 365 20.71 23.42 -17.32
N LYS A 366 20.13 24.61 -17.52
CA LYS A 366 20.30 25.73 -16.58
C LYS A 366 19.57 25.47 -15.26
N SER A 367 18.39 24.86 -15.31
CA SER A 367 17.68 24.41 -14.11
C SER A 367 18.51 23.41 -13.31
N ILE A 368 19.15 22.45 -14.00
CA ILE A 368 20.04 21.45 -13.39
C ILE A 368 21.22 22.15 -12.69
N ASP A 369 21.90 23.08 -13.35
CA ASP A 369 23.02 23.83 -12.76
C ASP A 369 22.61 24.57 -11.47
N LEU A 370 21.41 25.15 -11.46
CA LEU A 370 20.87 25.83 -10.28
C LEU A 370 20.53 24.86 -9.15
N LEU A 371 19.92 23.72 -9.46
CA LEU A 371 19.61 22.68 -8.48
C LEU A 371 20.88 22.13 -7.83
N GLU A 372 21.89 21.77 -8.63
CA GLU A 372 23.18 21.29 -8.14
C GLU A 372 23.91 22.32 -7.26
N LYS A 373 23.79 23.60 -7.61
CA LYS A 373 24.47 24.68 -6.90
C LYS A 373 23.80 25.05 -5.57
N HIS A 374 22.47 25.02 -5.52
CA HIS A 374 21.71 25.60 -4.40
C HIS A 374 21.08 24.57 -3.47
N ALA A 375 20.84 23.33 -3.91
CA ALA A 375 20.33 22.28 -3.04
C ALA A 375 21.35 21.88 -1.97
N ARG A 376 20.92 21.77 -0.71
CA ARG A 376 21.76 21.20 0.37
C ARG A 376 22.03 19.72 0.20
N PHE A 377 21.01 19.03 -0.31
CA PHE A 377 21.03 17.64 -0.71
C PHE A 377 20.13 17.50 -1.94
N LEU A 378 20.66 16.94 -3.02
CA LEU A 378 19.96 16.76 -4.29
C LEU A 378 19.68 15.27 -4.54
N ALA A 379 18.41 14.89 -4.51
CA ALA A 379 17.94 13.57 -4.92
C ALA A 379 17.28 13.66 -6.30
N VAL A 380 17.64 12.78 -7.24
CA VAL A 380 17.15 12.83 -8.62
C VAL A 380 16.62 11.48 -9.09
N ASN A 381 15.44 11.52 -9.69
CA ASN A 381 14.87 10.44 -10.49
C ASN A 381 14.55 11.01 -11.88
N ALA A 382 15.36 10.63 -12.88
CA ALA A 382 15.17 11.07 -14.27
C ALA A 382 14.61 9.91 -15.09
N GLN A 383 13.34 10.03 -15.46
CA GLN A 383 12.58 8.92 -16.03
C GLN A 383 12.63 8.88 -17.54
N SER A 384 12.79 7.68 -18.09
CA SER A 384 12.61 7.42 -19.52
C SER A 384 11.21 6.87 -19.76
N ASN A 385 10.40 7.59 -20.52
CA ASN A 385 9.04 7.19 -20.90
C ASN A 385 8.85 7.18 -22.42
N ALA A 386 7.64 6.82 -22.87
CA ALA A 386 7.35 6.66 -24.29
C ALA A 386 7.62 7.94 -25.13
N ALA A 387 7.52 9.13 -24.52
CA ALA A 387 7.77 10.39 -25.19
C ALA A 387 9.25 10.74 -25.36
N ASN A 388 10.14 10.20 -24.51
CA ASN A 388 11.53 10.66 -24.41
C ASN A 388 12.56 9.54 -24.21
N ILE A 389 12.21 8.31 -24.58
CA ILE A 389 13.08 7.15 -24.43
C ILE A 389 14.47 7.39 -25.04
N GLY A 390 15.51 7.31 -24.21
CA GLY A 390 16.90 7.57 -24.60
C GLY A 390 17.30 9.06 -24.67
N PHE A 391 16.40 10.00 -24.38
CA PHE A 391 16.65 11.44 -24.38
C PHE A 391 16.55 12.07 -22.98
N ASN A 392 15.81 11.46 -22.05
CA ASN A 392 15.75 11.87 -20.65
C ASN A 392 16.46 10.84 -19.75
N MET A 393 17.78 10.94 -19.68
CA MET A 393 18.63 10.01 -18.91
C MET A 393 19.23 10.71 -17.70
N ILE A 394 19.46 9.97 -16.62
CA ILE A 394 20.07 10.52 -15.40
C ILE A 394 21.43 11.18 -15.62
N THR A 395 22.18 10.75 -16.65
CA THR A 395 23.49 11.32 -17.01
C THR A 395 23.44 12.77 -17.51
N LYS A 396 22.24 13.37 -17.66
CA LYS A 396 22.12 14.80 -17.88
C LYS A 396 22.40 15.63 -16.61
N TYR A 397 22.39 14.99 -15.45
CA TYR A 397 22.82 15.55 -14.18
C TYR A 397 24.30 15.17 -13.96
N PRO A 398 25.25 16.11 -14.02
CA PRO A 398 26.64 15.83 -13.67
C PRO A 398 26.82 15.26 -12.27
N LYS A 399 26.03 15.73 -11.30
CA LYS A 399 26.15 15.39 -9.89
C LYS A 399 24.78 15.29 -9.19
N ALA A 400 24.65 14.33 -8.28
CA ALA A 400 23.54 14.26 -7.32
C ALA A 400 23.99 13.54 -6.05
N ASP A 401 23.34 13.78 -4.91
CA ASP A 401 23.66 13.07 -3.66
C ASP A 401 22.97 11.70 -3.57
N TYR A 402 21.82 11.56 -4.25
CA TYR A 402 21.08 10.31 -4.36
C TYR A 402 20.38 10.18 -5.71
N ILE A 403 20.45 9.00 -6.30
CA ILE A 403 19.71 8.65 -7.51
C ILE A 403 18.90 7.38 -7.26
N ALA A 404 17.64 7.39 -7.67
CA ALA A 404 16.87 6.16 -7.84
C ALA A 404 16.31 6.10 -9.26
N ILE A 405 16.57 5.01 -9.98
CA ILE A 405 16.05 4.79 -11.35
C ILE A 405 15.68 3.32 -11.53
N ASP A 406 15.02 2.97 -12.63
CA ASP A 406 14.76 1.58 -12.99
C ASP A 406 15.91 0.94 -13.77
N ALA A 407 15.84 -0.39 -13.93
CA ALA A 407 16.84 -1.17 -14.65
C ALA A 407 17.01 -0.76 -16.13
N ASN A 408 15.93 -0.36 -16.82
CA ASN A 408 16.01 0.08 -18.21
C ASN A 408 16.63 1.47 -18.31
N GLU A 409 16.27 2.39 -17.41
CA GLU A 409 16.85 3.72 -17.28
C GLU A 409 18.35 3.65 -16.98
N ALA A 410 18.76 2.75 -16.08
CA ALA A 410 20.17 2.48 -15.78
C ALA A 410 20.93 1.98 -17.02
N ARG A 411 20.32 1.10 -17.81
CA ARG A 411 20.89 0.59 -19.07
C ARG A 411 21.03 1.68 -20.13
N LEU A 412 20.01 2.52 -20.28
CA LEU A 412 20.05 3.67 -21.19
C LEU A 412 21.18 4.62 -20.79
N ALA A 413 21.25 4.99 -19.51
CA ALA A 413 22.29 5.85 -18.96
C ALA A 413 23.71 5.27 -19.10
N ALA A 414 23.87 3.97 -18.91
CA ALA A 414 25.16 3.29 -19.10
C ALA A 414 25.53 3.08 -20.58
N HIS A 415 24.57 3.23 -21.49
CA HIS A 415 24.63 2.77 -22.87
C HIS A 415 25.00 1.29 -22.99
N ASP A 416 24.43 0.46 -22.12
CA ASP A 416 24.69 -0.99 -22.06
C ASP A 416 23.39 -1.80 -22.02
N LYS A 417 23.27 -2.78 -22.93
CA LYS A 417 22.07 -3.62 -23.04
C LYS A 417 22.22 -5.00 -22.39
N VAL A 418 23.44 -5.50 -22.22
CA VAL A 418 23.70 -6.94 -22.03
C VAL A 418 24.42 -7.29 -20.74
N SER A 419 25.21 -6.36 -20.19
CA SER A 419 26.03 -6.61 -19.00
C SER A 419 25.14 -6.86 -17.79
N ASP A 420 25.67 -7.57 -16.80
CA ASP A 420 24.92 -7.82 -15.56
C ASP A 420 24.58 -6.49 -14.88
N MET A 421 23.39 -6.38 -14.29
CA MET A 421 22.98 -5.12 -13.68
C MET A 421 23.90 -4.74 -12.51
N SER A 422 24.51 -5.70 -11.83
CA SER A 422 25.51 -5.41 -10.80
C SER A 422 26.74 -4.70 -11.35
N GLU A 423 27.19 -5.02 -12.57
CA GLU A 423 28.27 -4.31 -13.25
C GLU A 423 27.82 -2.90 -13.71
N VAL A 424 26.61 -2.80 -14.26
CA VAL A 424 26.02 -1.52 -14.67
C VAL A 424 25.97 -0.55 -13.50
N VAL A 425 25.49 -0.98 -12.34
CA VAL A 425 25.31 -0.13 -11.15
C VAL A 425 26.60 0.05 -10.36
N GLY A 426 27.40 -1.01 -10.22
CA GLY A 426 28.61 -0.99 -9.40
C GLY A 426 29.81 -0.34 -10.07
N GLU A 427 29.87 -0.34 -11.41
CA GLU A 427 31.06 0.10 -12.15
C GLU A 427 30.77 1.13 -13.25
N MET A 428 29.71 0.95 -14.04
CA MET A 428 29.46 1.81 -15.21
C MET A 428 28.82 3.14 -14.84
N LEU A 429 27.71 3.13 -14.08
CA LEU A 429 27.02 4.35 -13.65
C LEU A 429 27.92 5.27 -12.82
N PRO A 430 28.68 4.80 -11.81
CA PRO A 430 29.55 5.67 -11.02
C PRO A 430 30.67 6.37 -11.82
N ARG A 431 30.98 5.90 -13.03
CA ARG A 431 31.94 6.55 -13.96
C ARG A 431 31.30 7.65 -14.81
N ARG A 432 29.97 7.66 -14.92
CA ARG A 432 29.21 8.58 -15.77
C ARG A 432 28.53 9.71 -15.01
N ILE A 433 28.30 9.52 -13.71
CA ILE A 433 27.65 10.51 -12.85
C ILE A 433 28.34 10.55 -11.48
N ASP A 434 28.61 11.76 -10.97
CA ASP A 434 29.12 11.91 -9.60
C ASP A 434 27.96 11.76 -8.62
N CYS A 435 27.71 10.52 -8.21
CA CYS A 435 26.70 10.23 -7.19
C CYS A 435 27.23 9.21 -6.17
N PRO A 436 27.20 9.52 -4.86
CA PRO A 436 27.67 8.61 -3.83
C PRO A 436 26.65 7.50 -3.50
N ASN A 437 25.35 7.72 -3.77
CA ASN A 437 24.28 6.79 -3.43
C ASN A 437 23.39 6.54 -4.64
N ILE A 438 23.38 5.32 -5.17
CA ILE A 438 22.58 4.95 -6.35
C ILE A 438 21.73 3.75 -6.01
N ILE A 439 20.43 3.81 -6.30
CA ILE A 439 19.54 2.65 -6.27
C ILE A 439 18.98 2.40 -7.66
N VAL A 440 19.03 1.14 -8.09
CA VAL A 440 18.36 0.67 -9.30
C VAL A 440 17.31 -0.36 -8.95
N THR A 441 16.05 -0.04 -9.24
CA THR A 441 14.92 -0.94 -9.02
C THR A 441 14.84 -1.99 -10.13
N GLN A 442 14.48 -3.22 -9.77
CA GLN A 442 14.41 -4.37 -10.67
C GLN A 442 13.04 -5.08 -10.60
N GLY A 443 11.98 -4.34 -10.23
CA GLY A 443 10.63 -4.86 -10.09
C GLY A 443 10.57 -6.10 -9.18
N LYS A 444 10.16 -7.24 -9.73
CA LYS A 444 10.06 -8.52 -9.01
C LYS A 444 11.38 -9.05 -8.44
N HIS A 445 12.52 -8.49 -8.86
CA HIS A 445 13.85 -8.88 -8.35
C HIS A 445 14.34 -7.96 -7.21
N GLY A 446 13.54 -6.99 -6.78
CA GLY A 446 13.85 -6.07 -5.70
C GLY A 446 14.65 -4.88 -6.22
N CYS A 447 15.77 -4.56 -5.58
CA CYS A 447 16.64 -3.47 -6.01
C CYS A 447 18.12 -3.76 -5.76
N LEU A 448 18.97 -3.04 -6.50
CA LEU A 448 20.40 -2.95 -6.28
C LEU A 448 20.72 -1.61 -5.65
N VAL A 449 21.55 -1.64 -4.62
CA VAL A 449 21.93 -0.48 -3.81
C VAL A 449 23.43 -0.32 -3.90
N TYR A 450 23.89 0.82 -4.40
CA TYR A 450 25.30 1.19 -4.47
C TYR A 450 25.57 2.37 -3.55
N GLN A 451 26.64 2.26 -2.77
CA GLN A 451 27.21 3.35 -2.02
C GLN A 451 28.72 3.40 -2.26
N ARG A 452 29.27 4.57 -2.59
CA ARG A 452 30.67 4.76 -3.01
C ARG A 452 31.70 4.03 -2.13
N ASP A 453 31.51 4.06 -0.82
CA ASP A 453 32.46 3.49 0.14
C ASP A 453 32.08 2.08 0.63
N GLN A 454 30.85 1.60 0.36
CA GLN A 454 30.38 0.28 0.81
C GLN A 454 30.18 -0.71 -0.34
N GLY A 455 30.25 -0.23 -1.58
CA GLY A 455 30.05 -1.01 -2.79
C GLY A 455 28.57 -1.32 -3.05
N LEU A 456 28.34 -2.46 -3.71
CA LEU A 456 27.03 -2.87 -4.18
C LEU A 456 26.39 -3.93 -3.27
N HIS A 457 25.11 -3.77 -3.00
CA HIS A 457 24.28 -4.72 -2.27
C HIS A 457 22.98 -5.00 -3.02
N ARG A 458 22.46 -6.22 -2.89
CA ARG A 458 21.18 -6.64 -3.46
C ARG A 458 20.15 -6.75 -2.35
N ILE A 459 18.99 -6.14 -2.55
CA ILE A 459 17.85 -6.22 -1.63
C ILE A 459 16.70 -6.94 -2.35
N PRO A 460 16.21 -8.07 -1.81
CA PRO A 460 15.14 -8.85 -2.45
C PRO A 460 13.81 -8.11 -2.49
N ALA A 461 12.94 -8.45 -3.45
CA ALA A 461 11.57 -7.96 -3.50
C ALA A 461 10.75 -8.52 -2.32
N LEU A 462 9.78 -7.75 -1.82
CA LEU A 462 8.98 -8.11 -0.64
C LEU A 462 7.58 -8.65 -0.97
N THR A 463 7.16 -8.61 -2.24
CA THR A 463 5.85 -9.13 -2.68
C THR A 463 5.96 -9.84 -4.02
N SER A 464 5.16 -10.89 -4.19
CA SER A 464 4.95 -11.59 -5.48
C SER A 464 3.63 -11.22 -6.15
N THR A 465 2.71 -10.54 -5.46
CA THR A 465 1.39 -10.16 -5.98
C THR A 465 1.42 -8.72 -6.47
N ILE A 466 1.01 -8.50 -7.72
CA ILE A 466 1.06 -7.20 -8.40
C ILE A 466 -0.35 -6.88 -8.90
N VAL A 467 -0.93 -5.75 -8.46
CA VAL A 467 -2.21 -5.24 -8.95
C VAL A 467 -1.97 -4.20 -10.05
N ASP A 468 -1.17 -3.17 -9.76
CA ASP A 468 -0.78 -2.15 -10.73
C ASP A 468 0.64 -1.66 -10.43
N THR A 469 1.51 -1.58 -11.44
CA THR A 469 2.91 -1.15 -11.24
C THR A 469 3.09 0.36 -11.37
N VAL A 470 2.05 1.10 -11.78
CA VAL A 470 2.13 2.55 -12.03
C VAL A 470 2.45 3.30 -10.73
N GLY A 471 3.46 4.16 -10.78
CA GLY A 471 3.89 4.99 -9.65
C GLY A 471 4.62 4.23 -8.53
N ALA A 472 4.92 2.93 -8.68
CA ALA A 472 5.68 2.19 -7.68
C ALA A 472 7.12 2.73 -7.54
N GLY A 473 7.74 3.13 -8.65
CA GLY A 473 9.04 3.82 -8.67
C GLY A 473 8.99 5.19 -8.01
N ASP A 474 7.93 5.96 -8.26
CA ASP A 474 7.73 7.28 -7.64
C ASP A 474 7.56 7.15 -6.12
N ALA A 475 6.76 6.19 -5.65
CA ALA A 475 6.60 5.92 -4.23
C ALA A 475 7.90 5.43 -3.58
N PHE A 476 8.64 4.55 -4.26
CA PHE A 476 9.97 4.10 -3.83
C PHE A 476 10.88 5.32 -3.63
N PHE A 477 11.00 6.17 -4.65
CA PHE A 477 11.90 7.31 -4.64
C PHE A 477 11.49 8.37 -3.62
N ALA A 478 10.20 8.72 -3.56
CA ALA A 478 9.68 9.73 -2.64
C ALA A 478 9.86 9.36 -1.16
N ILE A 479 9.85 8.07 -0.81
CA ILE A 479 10.09 7.60 0.55
C ILE A 479 11.60 7.45 0.84
N THR A 480 12.39 7.01 -0.15
CA THR A 480 13.82 6.76 0.05
C THR A 480 14.66 8.03 0.04
N ALA A 481 14.30 9.05 -0.75
CA ALA A 481 15.09 10.29 -0.83
C ALA A 481 15.23 11.01 0.53
N PRO A 482 14.16 11.21 1.32
CA PRO A 482 14.28 11.70 2.70
C PRO A 482 15.15 10.82 3.60
N ALA A 483 15.08 9.48 3.44
CA ALA A 483 15.87 8.55 4.25
C ALA A 483 17.38 8.64 3.94
N VAL A 484 17.76 8.78 2.66
CA VAL A 484 19.18 8.96 2.31
C VAL A 484 19.68 10.32 2.81
N ALA A 485 18.88 11.39 2.68
CA ALA A 485 19.24 12.72 3.18
C ALA A 485 19.45 12.74 4.72
N LEU A 486 18.69 11.94 5.46
CA LEU A 486 18.86 11.75 6.90
C LEU A 486 20.11 10.91 7.28
N GLY A 487 20.75 10.25 6.30
CA GLY A 487 21.91 9.38 6.51
C GLY A 487 21.55 7.97 6.94
N VAL A 488 20.35 7.48 6.61
CA VAL A 488 19.96 6.08 6.88
C VAL A 488 20.88 5.12 6.08
N PRO A 489 21.36 4.01 6.67
CA PRO A 489 22.19 3.05 5.96
C PRO A 489 21.54 2.57 4.66
N MET A 490 22.28 2.59 3.54
CA MET A 490 21.71 2.40 2.21
C MET A 490 21.01 1.03 2.02
N LYS A 491 21.46 -0.03 2.70
CA LYS A 491 20.76 -1.33 2.72
C LYS A 491 19.34 -1.22 3.30
N LEU A 492 19.20 -0.47 4.40
CA LEU A 492 17.90 -0.20 5.02
C LEU A 492 17.04 0.70 4.16
N VAL A 493 17.65 1.67 3.46
CA VAL A 493 16.95 2.50 2.46
C VAL A 493 16.38 1.62 1.35
N GLY A 494 17.15 0.69 0.79
CA GLY A 494 16.66 -0.24 -0.24
C GLY A 494 15.53 -1.13 0.27
N PHE A 495 15.60 -1.60 1.51
CA PHE A 495 14.51 -2.38 2.13
C PHE A 495 13.24 -1.54 2.34
N LEU A 496 13.38 -0.32 2.87
CA LEU A 496 12.30 0.63 3.05
C LEU A 496 11.63 0.99 1.71
N GLY A 497 12.43 1.22 0.68
CA GLY A 497 11.94 1.48 -0.68
C GLY A 497 11.19 0.29 -1.26
N ASN A 498 11.72 -0.94 -1.13
CA ASN A 498 11.01 -2.15 -1.58
C ASN A 498 9.68 -2.34 -0.83
N ALA A 499 9.60 -1.94 0.45
CA ALA A 499 8.34 -1.96 1.21
C ALA A 499 7.35 -0.93 0.69
N ALA A 500 7.78 0.32 0.45
CA ALA A 500 6.93 1.36 -0.15
C ALA A 500 6.42 0.94 -1.54
N GLY A 501 7.30 0.40 -2.38
CA GLY A 501 6.94 -0.15 -3.69
C GLY A 501 5.96 -1.32 -3.58
N ALA A 502 6.17 -2.25 -2.65
CA ALA A 502 5.29 -3.40 -2.42
C ALA A 502 3.88 -3.01 -1.97
N ILE A 503 3.77 -1.97 -1.12
CA ILE A 503 2.46 -1.39 -0.75
C ILE A 503 1.83 -0.71 -1.97
N LYS A 504 2.63 0.05 -2.73
CA LYS A 504 2.14 0.81 -3.87
C LYS A 504 1.58 -0.08 -4.97
N VAL A 505 2.20 -1.24 -5.24
CA VAL A 505 1.71 -2.14 -6.29
C VAL A 505 0.38 -2.81 -5.98
N GLY A 506 -0.10 -2.72 -4.74
CA GLY A 506 -1.45 -3.14 -4.34
C GLY A 506 -2.52 -2.05 -4.53
N ILE A 507 -2.13 -0.84 -4.94
CA ILE A 507 -3.02 0.32 -5.10
C ILE A 507 -3.19 0.60 -6.59
N VAL A 508 -4.45 0.68 -7.06
CA VAL A 508 -4.76 1.04 -8.46
C VAL A 508 -4.47 2.52 -8.73
N GLY A 509 -3.70 2.82 -9.77
CA GLY A 509 -3.39 4.19 -10.19
C GLY A 509 -2.81 5.04 -9.05
N HIS A 510 -3.29 6.28 -8.89
CA HIS A 510 -2.90 7.16 -7.77
C HIS A 510 -4.03 7.39 -6.75
N ARG A 511 -4.96 6.42 -6.62
CA ARG A 511 -6.12 6.53 -5.70
C ARG A 511 -5.74 6.82 -4.26
N THR A 512 -4.66 6.20 -3.78
CA THR A 512 -4.09 6.46 -2.47
C THR A 512 -2.57 6.55 -2.54
N SER A 513 -2.01 7.33 -1.62
CA SER A 513 -0.57 7.40 -1.40
C SER A 513 -0.15 6.32 -0.38
N VAL A 514 1.09 5.85 -0.47
CA VAL A 514 1.73 5.12 0.63
C VAL A 514 1.77 6.05 1.85
N GLU A 515 1.14 5.62 2.94
CA GLU A 515 1.08 6.38 4.18
C GLU A 515 1.99 5.77 5.26
N LYS A 516 2.45 6.60 6.21
CA LYS A 516 3.30 6.18 7.33
C LYS A 516 2.74 5.00 8.11
N ALA A 517 1.46 5.04 8.51
CA ALA A 517 0.88 3.98 9.34
C ALA A 517 0.82 2.61 8.63
N PRO A 518 0.30 2.47 7.40
CA PRO A 518 0.44 1.27 6.58
C PRO A 518 1.89 0.81 6.40
N LEU A 519 2.82 1.73 6.14
CA LEU A 519 4.24 1.42 5.98
C LEU A 519 4.85 0.81 7.25
N VAL A 520 4.62 1.44 8.41
CA VAL A 520 5.08 0.95 9.72
C VAL A 520 4.48 -0.42 10.05
N LYS A 521 3.19 -0.62 9.76
CA LYS A 521 2.53 -1.93 9.95
C LYS A 521 3.14 -3.01 9.05
N PHE A 522 3.42 -2.66 7.80
CA PHE A 522 4.02 -3.57 6.84
C PHE A 522 5.43 -3.99 7.28
N LEU A 523 6.27 -3.03 7.68
CA LEU A 523 7.62 -3.29 8.19
C LEU A 523 7.59 -4.15 9.47
N THR A 524 6.72 -3.79 10.42
CA THR A 524 6.51 -4.57 11.65
C THR A 524 6.06 -6.00 11.34
N ALA A 525 5.14 -6.18 10.38
CA ALA A 525 4.68 -7.52 10.00
C ALA A 525 5.78 -8.38 9.37
N LEU A 526 6.77 -7.77 8.71
CA LEU A 526 7.90 -8.49 8.10
C LEU A 526 9.01 -8.82 9.12
N LEU A 527 9.26 -7.96 10.10
CA LEU A 527 10.40 -8.06 11.01
C LEU A 527 10.03 -8.45 12.46
N LYS A 528 8.77 -8.84 12.70
CA LYS A 528 8.28 -9.42 13.96
C LYS A 528 7.99 -10.92 13.79
#